data_AF-A0A2K5ZBC2-F1
#
_entry.id   AF-A0A2K5ZBC2-F1
#
_cell.length_a   1.000
_cell.length_b   1.000
_cell.length_c   1.000
_cell.angle_alpha   90.00
_cell.angle_beta   90.00
_cell.angle_gamma   90.00
#
_symmetry.space_group_name_H-M   'P 1'
#
loop_
_entity.id
_entity.type
_entity.pdbx_description
1 polymer ?
#
loop_
_entity_poly.entity_id
_entity_poly.type
_entity_poly.pdbx_seq_one_letter_code
_entity_poly.pdbx_strand_id
1 'polypeptide(L)'
;MGKKTKRTADSSSSEDEEEYVVEKVLDRRVVKGQVEYLLKWKGFSQSNDIARGFERGLEPEKIIGATDSCGDLMFLMKWKDTDEADLVLAKEANVKCPQIVIAFYEERLTWHAYPEDAENKEKETAKS
;
A
#
# COMPACT_ATOMS: atom_id res chain seq x y z
N MET A 1 -58.32 -11.39 17.23
CA MET A 1 -57.37 -11.62 16.11
C MET A 1 -56.88 -10.24 15.69
N GLY A 2 -55.62 -9.83 15.67
CA GLY A 2 -54.35 -10.54 15.66
C GLY A 2 -53.42 -9.90 14.62
N LYS A 3 -52.72 -8.82 15.02
CA LYS A 3 -51.46 -8.24 14.48
C LYS A 3 -51.35 -7.93 12.96
N LYS A 4 -50.88 -6.71 12.64
CA LYS A 4 -49.48 -6.47 12.19
C LYS A 4 -49.20 -4.98 11.92
N THR A 5 -48.32 -4.43 12.74
CA THR A 5 -47.55 -3.21 12.54
C THR A 5 -46.52 -3.41 11.43
N LYS A 6 -46.34 -2.45 10.52
CA LYS A 6 -45.11 -2.34 9.71
C LYS A 6 -44.45 -1.01 10.02
N ARG A 7 -43.33 -1.09 10.73
CA ARG A 7 -42.38 0.01 10.92
C ARG A 7 -41.62 0.18 9.60
N THR A 8 -41.43 1.42 9.16
CA THR A 8 -40.29 1.78 8.31
C THR A 8 -39.50 2.82 9.09
N ALA A 9 -38.35 2.38 9.57
CA ALA A 9 -37.29 3.26 10.04
C ALA A 9 -36.70 3.93 8.81
N ASP A 10 -36.87 5.24 8.70
CA ASP A 10 -36.11 6.02 7.73
C ASP A 10 -34.79 6.37 8.41
N SER A 11 -33.75 5.64 7.99
CA SER A 11 -32.41 5.72 8.51
C SER A 11 -31.81 7.04 8.03
N SER A 12 -31.81 8.04 8.91
CA SER A 12 -30.97 9.23 8.77
C SER A 12 -29.51 8.79 8.74
N SER A 13 -28.99 8.54 7.53
CA SER A 13 -27.57 8.48 7.25
C SER A 13 -27.17 9.89 6.84
N SER A 14 -26.64 10.64 7.79
CA SER A 14 -25.90 11.88 7.51
C SER A 14 -24.63 11.49 6.77
N GLU A 15 -24.75 11.30 5.46
CA GLU A 15 -23.62 11.25 4.55
C GLU A 15 -23.26 12.71 4.29
N ASP A 16 -22.14 13.16 4.85
CA ASP A 16 -21.55 14.45 4.54
C ASP A 16 -21.59 14.67 3.02
N GLU A 17 -22.21 15.76 2.57
CA GLU A 17 -22.22 16.18 1.17
C GLU A 17 -20.78 16.54 0.77
N GLU A 18 -19.98 15.53 0.44
CA GLU A 18 -18.62 15.73 -0.09
C GLU A 18 -18.73 16.45 -1.44
N GLU A 19 -18.36 17.72 -1.47
CA GLU A 19 -18.35 18.53 -2.68
C GLU A 19 -17.16 18.11 -3.55
N TYR A 20 -17.45 17.45 -4.67
CA TYR A 20 -16.42 17.05 -5.64
C TYR A 20 -16.22 18.14 -6.70
N VAL A 21 -14.98 18.61 -6.83
CA VAL A 21 -14.61 19.61 -7.84
C VAL A 21 -14.12 18.92 -9.11
N VAL A 22 -14.76 19.18 -10.25
CA VAL A 22 -14.29 18.69 -11.56
C VAL A 22 -13.06 19.46 -11.99
N GLU A 23 -11.94 18.77 -12.22
CA GLU A 23 -10.73 19.37 -12.80
C GLU A 23 -10.86 19.52 -14.32
N LYS A 24 -11.27 18.43 -14.99
CA LYS A 24 -11.37 18.39 -16.46
C LYS A 24 -12.41 17.38 -16.92
N VAL A 25 -13.14 17.69 -17.99
CA VAL A 25 -13.95 16.71 -18.72
C VAL A 25 -13.05 16.04 -19.77
N LEU A 26 -12.83 14.74 -19.64
CA LEU A 26 -11.94 13.96 -20.50
C LEU A 26 -12.64 13.47 -21.76
N ASP A 27 -13.90 13.05 -21.63
CA ASP A 27 -14.68 12.52 -22.75
C ASP A 27 -16.18 12.71 -22.51
N ARG A 28 -16.95 12.73 -23.61
CA ARG A 28 -18.41 12.76 -23.59
C ARG A 28 -18.93 11.77 -24.63
N ARG A 29 -19.74 10.81 -24.18
CA ARG A 29 -20.35 9.82 -25.07
C ARG A 29 -21.86 9.74 -24.87
N VAL A 30 -22.55 9.18 -25.86
CA VAL A 30 -23.99 8.90 -25.77
C VAL A 30 -24.20 7.39 -25.77
N VAL A 31 -24.76 6.87 -24.67
CA VAL A 31 -25.05 5.45 -24.50
C VAL A 31 -26.55 5.29 -24.29
N LYS A 32 -27.21 4.55 -25.18
CA LYS A 32 -28.68 4.30 -25.14
C LYS A 32 -29.52 5.59 -25.01
N GLY A 33 -29.07 6.67 -25.64
CA GLY A 33 -29.75 7.97 -25.61
C GLY A 33 -29.47 8.82 -24.37
N GLN A 34 -28.66 8.34 -23.43
CA GLN A 34 -28.18 9.12 -22.28
C GLN A 34 -26.76 9.63 -22.50
N VAL A 35 -26.50 10.86 -22.10
CA VAL A 35 -25.17 11.48 -22.19
C VAL A 35 -24.39 11.11 -20.93
N GLU A 36 -23.20 10.53 -21.11
CA GLU A 36 -22.25 10.23 -20.04
C GLU A 36 -20.98 11.06 -20.22
N TYR A 37 -20.37 11.47 -19.10
CA TYR A 37 -19.13 12.22 -19.06
C TYR A 37 -18.05 11.45 -18.30
N LEU A 38 -16.85 11.38 -18.88
CA LEU A 38 -15.66 10.94 -18.16
C LEU A 38 -15.01 12.16 -17.51
N LEU A 39 -15.05 12.24 -16.18
CA LEU A 39 -14.52 13.37 -15.42
C LEU A 39 -13.16 13.03 -14.82
N LYS A 40 -12.22 13.98 -14.88
CA LYS A 40 -11.04 14.06 -14.01
C LYS A 40 -11.42 14.94 -12.83
N TRP A 41 -11.42 14.38 -11.63
CA TRP A 41 -11.72 15.10 -10.40
C TRP A 41 -10.47 15.77 -9.84
N LYS A 42 -10.61 17.00 -9.36
CA LYS A 42 -9.51 17.79 -8.77
C LYS A 42 -9.14 17.19 -7.42
N GLY A 43 -7.87 16.91 -7.19
CA GLY A 43 -7.39 16.26 -5.96
C GLY A 43 -7.58 14.73 -5.92
N PHE A 44 -8.20 14.15 -6.96
CA PHE A 44 -8.56 12.72 -7.07
C PHE A 44 -7.88 12.06 -8.28
N SER A 45 -6.65 12.48 -8.57
CA SER A 45 -5.72 11.69 -9.37
C SER A 45 -5.47 10.35 -8.66
N GLN A 46 -5.26 9.23 -9.37
CA GLN A 46 -4.96 7.92 -8.74
C GLN A 46 -3.76 8.00 -7.77
N SER A 47 -2.91 9.01 -7.95
CA SER A 47 -1.93 9.50 -6.99
C SER A 47 -2.47 10.79 -6.36
N ASN A 48 -3.12 10.67 -5.20
CA ASN A 48 -3.59 11.80 -4.39
C ASN A 48 -2.49 12.87 -4.26
N ASP A 49 -2.85 14.15 -4.40
CA ASP A 49 -1.98 15.34 -4.27
C ASP A 49 -1.45 15.59 -2.83
N ILE A 50 -1.20 14.52 -2.07
CA ILE A 50 -0.46 14.52 -0.81
C ILE A 50 0.86 13.85 -1.15
N ALA A 51 1.96 14.60 -1.13
CA ALA A 51 3.30 14.04 -1.35
C ALA A 51 3.50 12.83 -0.42
N ARG A 52 3.91 11.68 -0.98
CA ARG A 52 4.15 10.44 -0.23
C ARG A 52 5.55 9.93 -0.48
N GLY A 53 6.05 9.15 0.48
CA GLY A 53 7.37 8.54 0.35
C GLY A 53 8.46 9.60 0.19
N PHE A 54 9.35 9.42 -0.79
CA PHE A 54 10.44 10.36 -1.05
C PHE A 54 9.99 11.73 -1.55
N GLU A 55 8.76 11.87 -2.06
CA GLU A 55 8.24 13.16 -2.53
C GLU A 55 7.94 14.12 -1.37
N ARG A 56 7.82 13.61 -0.13
CA ARG A 56 7.69 14.42 1.09
C ARG A 56 8.94 15.25 1.39
N GLY A 57 10.07 14.95 0.75
CA GLY A 57 11.34 15.63 1.00
C GLY A 57 11.95 15.32 2.38
N LEU A 58 11.46 14.27 3.05
CA LEU A 58 11.99 13.83 4.34
C LEU A 58 13.24 12.97 4.16
N GLU A 59 14.14 13.01 5.13
CA GLU A 59 15.32 12.17 5.13
C GLU A 59 14.96 10.75 5.56
N PRO A 60 15.33 9.71 4.80
CA PRO A 60 15.06 8.33 5.20
C PRO A 60 15.89 7.96 6.44
N GLU A 61 15.25 7.31 7.41
CA GLU A 61 15.91 6.88 8.65
C GLU A 61 16.19 5.37 8.64
N LYS A 62 15.16 4.55 8.40
CA LYS A 62 15.29 3.09 8.43
C LYS A 62 14.15 2.42 7.66
N ILE A 63 14.43 1.31 7.00
CA ILE A 63 13.38 0.42 6.47
C ILE A 63 12.92 -0.49 7.61
N ILE A 64 11.61 -0.48 7.90
CA ILE A 64 11.03 -1.27 8.99
C ILE A 64 10.36 -2.56 8.50
N GLY A 65 10.03 -2.64 7.21
CA GLY A 65 9.45 -3.83 6.59
C GLY A 65 9.57 -3.83 5.07
N ALA A 66 9.28 -4.97 4.45
CA ALA A 66 9.22 -5.14 3.01
C ALA A 66 8.00 -5.98 2.62
N THR A 67 7.43 -5.73 1.45
CA THR A 67 6.31 -6.52 0.89
C THR A 67 6.40 -6.58 -0.62
N ASP A 68 5.93 -7.66 -1.22
CA ASP A 68 5.80 -7.89 -2.67
C ASP A 68 4.33 -8.12 -3.09
N SER A 69 3.36 -7.91 -2.20
CA SER A 69 1.95 -8.28 -2.42
C SER A 69 1.28 -7.56 -3.60
N CYS A 70 1.85 -6.45 -4.05
CA CYS A 70 1.37 -5.68 -5.20
C CYS A 70 2.15 -5.97 -6.50
N GLY A 71 3.00 -7.01 -6.51
CA GLY A 71 3.79 -7.43 -7.67
C GLY A 71 5.14 -6.73 -7.82
N ASP A 72 5.32 -5.56 -7.18
CA ASP A 72 6.60 -4.89 -7.03
C ASP A 72 7.06 -4.94 -5.57
N LEU A 73 8.35 -5.14 -5.35
CA LEU A 73 8.95 -5.05 -4.03
C LEU A 73 8.88 -3.60 -3.51
N MET A 74 8.22 -3.43 -2.37
CA MET A 74 8.07 -2.18 -1.67
C MET A 74 8.68 -2.26 -0.28
N PHE A 75 9.24 -1.14 0.19
CA PHE A 75 9.73 -0.97 1.54
C PHE A 75 8.81 -0.07 2.33
N LEU A 76 8.53 -0.44 3.59
CA LEU A 76 7.94 0.47 4.56
C LEU A 76 9.06 1.31 5.17
N MET A 77 9.11 2.59 4.80
CA MET A 77 10.17 3.52 5.17
C MET A 77 9.77 4.33 6.41
N LYS A 78 10.63 4.33 7.43
CA LYS A 78 10.62 5.31 8.52
C LYS A 78 11.44 6.52 8.10
N TRP A 79 10.90 7.71 8.32
CA TRP A 79 11.55 8.98 8.02
C TRP A 79 12.03 9.66 9.31
N LYS A 80 13.04 10.54 9.21
CA LYS A 80 13.49 11.34 10.36
C LYS A 80 12.41 12.35 10.76
N ASP A 81 12.39 12.67 12.06
CA ASP A 81 11.54 13.70 12.66
C ASP A 81 10.02 13.48 12.49
N THR A 82 9.60 12.26 12.15
CA THR A 82 8.18 11.86 12.09
C THR A 82 8.01 10.37 12.41
N ASP A 83 6.86 10.01 12.96
CA ASP A 83 6.41 8.64 13.17
C ASP A 83 5.58 8.09 12.00
N GLU A 84 5.22 8.93 11.03
CA GLU A 84 4.51 8.54 9.82
C GLU A 84 5.45 7.77 8.88
N ALA A 85 5.09 6.52 8.56
CA ALA A 85 5.83 5.67 7.63
C ALA A 85 5.08 5.52 6.29
N ASP A 86 5.83 5.44 5.19
CA ASP A 86 5.27 5.29 3.84
C ASP A 86 5.79 4.04 3.13
N LEU A 87 4.98 3.50 2.22
CA LEU A 87 5.47 2.52 1.25
C LEU A 87 6.22 3.23 0.13
N VAL A 88 7.45 2.80 -0.13
CA VAL A 88 8.29 3.28 -1.24
C VAL A 88 8.74 2.11 -2.11
N LEU A 89 8.90 2.34 -3.40
CA LEU A 89 9.42 1.32 -4.31
C LEU A 89 10.86 0.97 -3.97
N ALA A 90 11.19 -0.31 -3.90
CA ALA A 90 12.56 -0.75 -3.61
C ALA A 90 13.56 -0.22 -4.65
N LYS A 91 13.15 -0.17 -5.93
CA LYS A 91 13.96 0.40 -7.02
C LYS A 91 14.38 1.84 -6.74
N GLU A 92 13.51 2.63 -6.13
CA GLU A 92 13.80 4.03 -5.80
C GLU A 92 14.72 4.13 -4.58
N ALA A 93 14.44 3.36 -3.53
CA ALA A 93 15.25 3.32 -2.32
C ALA A 93 16.69 2.86 -2.59
N ASN A 94 16.89 1.91 -3.51
CA ASN A 94 18.20 1.43 -3.94
C ASN A 94 19.08 2.55 -4.52
N VAL A 95 18.47 3.57 -5.11
CA VAL A 95 19.19 4.71 -5.70
C VAL A 95 19.37 5.83 -4.67
N LYS A 96 18.30 6.19 -3.94
CA LYS A 96 18.31 7.35 -3.05
C LYS A 96 19.01 7.10 -1.71
N CYS A 97 18.90 5.90 -1.15
CA CYS A 97 19.47 5.57 0.16
C CYS A 97 19.99 4.12 0.22
N PRO A 98 20.98 3.75 -0.61
CA PRO A 98 21.46 2.37 -0.72
C PRO A 98 21.99 1.79 0.60
N GLN A 99 22.65 2.59 1.43
CA GLN A 99 23.18 2.13 2.72
C GLN A 99 22.08 1.70 3.69
N ILE A 100 20.92 2.37 3.68
CA ILE A 100 19.76 2.00 4.50
C ILE A 100 19.17 0.67 4.00
N VAL A 101 19.11 0.48 2.68
CA VAL A 101 18.64 -0.78 2.08
C VAL A 101 19.57 -1.94 2.43
N ILE A 102 20.88 -1.74 2.30
CA ILE A 102 21.88 -2.76 2.64
C ILE A 102 21.77 -3.14 4.12
N ALA A 103 21.74 -2.15 5.01
CA ALA A 103 21.60 -2.39 6.45
C ALA A 103 20.32 -3.19 6.78
N PHE A 104 19.20 -2.88 6.11
CA PHE A 104 17.95 -3.63 6.29
C PHE A 104 18.07 -5.12 5.96
N TYR A 105 18.78 -5.45 4.86
CA TYR A 105 19.01 -6.84 4.47
C TYR A 105 20.05 -7.52 5.34
N GLU A 106 21.15 -6.86 5.70
CA GLU A 106 22.19 -7.40 6.59
C GLU A 106 21.61 -7.81 7.94
N GLU A 107 20.72 -6.98 8.51
CA GLU A 107 20.04 -7.29 9.78
C GLU A 107 19.08 -8.50 9.71
N ARG A 108 18.63 -8.88 8.50
CA ARG A 108 17.60 -9.93 8.29
C ARG A 108 18.11 -11.15 7.54
N LEU A 109 19.37 -11.15 7.12
CA LEU A 109 19.94 -12.22 6.33
C LEU A 109 19.98 -13.51 7.16
N THR A 110 19.21 -14.50 6.73
CA THR A 110 19.17 -15.83 7.35
C THR A 110 19.50 -16.87 6.30
N TRP A 111 20.31 -17.86 6.69
CA TRP A 111 20.69 -18.96 5.83
C TRP A 111 19.83 -20.18 6.17
N HIS A 112 19.05 -20.65 5.22
CA HIS A 112 18.39 -21.95 5.34
C HIS A 112 19.35 -23.04 4.87
N ALA A 113 19.58 -24.04 5.71
CA ALA A 113 20.24 -25.27 5.27
C ALA A 113 19.33 -25.98 4.27
N TYR A 114 19.91 -26.58 3.22
CA TYR A 114 19.12 -27.40 2.32
C TYR A 114 18.58 -28.61 3.11
N PRO A 115 17.38 -29.10 2.79
CA PRO A 115 16.82 -30.27 3.48
C PRO A 115 17.74 -31.50 3.46
N GLU A 116 18.59 -31.65 2.42
CA GLU A 116 19.62 -32.70 2.36
C GLU A 116 20.70 -32.57 3.46
N ASP A 117 21.04 -31.35 3.88
CA ASP A 117 22.03 -31.12 4.94
C ASP A 117 21.47 -31.45 6.33
N ALA A 118 20.14 -31.36 6.50
CA ALA A 118 19.46 -31.76 7.74
C ALA A 118 19.44 -33.29 7.88
N GLU A 119 19.17 -34.01 6.78
CA GLU A 119 19.13 -35.47 6.75
C GLU A 119 20.53 -36.10 6.92
N ASN A 120 21.58 -35.42 6.45
CA ASN A 120 22.95 -35.89 6.59
C ASN A 120 23.48 -35.73 8.04
N LYS A 121 23.05 -34.68 8.76
CA LYS A 121 23.39 -34.48 10.18
C LYS A 121 22.73 -35.49 11.12
N GLU A 122 21.50 -35.93 10.83
CA GLU A 122 20.86 -37.02 11.57
C GLU A 122 21.57 -38.36 11.35
N LYS A 123 22.07 -38.61 10.14
CA LYS A 123 22.83 -39.84 9.82
C LYS A 123 24.24 -39.87 10.41
N GLU A 124 24.86 -38.72 10.63
CA GLU A 124 26.16 -38.60 11.31
C GLU A 124 26.05 -38.74 12.83
N THR A 125 25.03 -38.13 13.44
CA THR A 125 24.78 -38.23 14.89
C THR A 125 24.29 -39.61 15.33
N ALA A 126 23.61 -40.35 14.45
CA ALA A 126 23.22 -41.74 14.70
C ALA A 126 24.37 -42.76 14.48
N LYS A 127 25.54 -42.32 14.02
CA LYS A 127 26.73 -43.17 13.79
C LYS A 127 27.85 -42.96 14.80
N SER A 128 27.66 -42.10 15.81
CA SER A 128 28.59 -41.87 16.92
C SER A 128 28.11 -42.53 18.21
#